data_AF-A0A0F8YHP4-F1
#
_entry.id   AF-A0A0F8YHP4-F1
#
_cell.length_a   1.000
_cell.length_b   1.000
_cell.length_c   1.000
_cell.angle_alpha   90.00
_cell.angle_beta   90.00
_cell.angle_gamma   90.00
#
_symmetry.space_group_name_H-M   'P 1'
#
loop_
_entity.id
_entity.type
_entity.pdbx_description
1 polymer ?
#
loop_
_entity_poly.entity_id
_entity_poly.type
_entity_poly.pdbx_seq_one_letter_code
_entity_poly.pdbx_strand_id
1 'polypeptide(L)'
;MAVALRANYPDFLTVDALPWLEEIIDQGLKVRPEEFRRFFRMNSTDKPHVQYTSFGTLGTFVETDENDDVTFDVPNQGFDKTLTPLQYSLGFSVSRIAFDDDKIGPLKNLASHLGRSYTESRNILAADIFNNGFSNAFTGADGVELFSSLHLQDGSSVTFRNELATTADLSITSLRTALI
;
A
#
# COMPACT_ATOMS: atom_id res chain seq x y z
N MET A 1 6.61 15.59 53.68
CA MET A 1 6.84 14.93 52.38
C MET A 1 5.53 15.00 51.61
N ALA A 2 5.52 15.59 50.42
CA ALA A 2 4.33 15.64 49.58
C ALA A 2 4.11 14.25 48.95
N VAL A 3 2.99 13.60 49.31
CA VAL A 3 2.59 12.32 48.73
C VAL A 3 1.67 12.60 47.56
N ALA A 4 2.02 12.06 46.40
CA ALA A 4 1.20 12.14 45.21
C ALA A 4 -0.03 11.24 45.40
N LEU A 5 -1.20 11.85 45.62
CA LEU A 5 -2.47 11.15 45.84
C LEU A 5 -3.14 10.85 44.49
N ARG A 6 -3.77 9.68 44.38
CA ARG A 6 -4.54 9.25 43.20
C ARG A 6 -5.61 10.27 42.76
N ALA A 7 -6.18 11.01 43.70
CA ALA A 7 -7.15 12.08 43.42
C ALA A 7 -6.57 13.25 42.61
N ASN A 8 -5.25 13.38 42.54
CA ASN A 8 -4.57 14.48 41.82
C ASN A 8 -4.32 14.16 40.34
N TYR A 9 -4.62 12.95 39.88
CA TYR A 9 -4.45 12.55 38.48
C TYR A 9 -5.70 11.85 37.91
N PRO A 10 -6.85 12.55 37.87
CA PRO A 10 -8.08 11.98 37.33
C PRO A 10 -7.94 11.58 35.85
N ASP A 11 -7.09 12.29 35.11
CA ASP A 11 -6.86 12.16 33.66
C ASP A 11 -6.25 10.79 33.25
N PHE A 12 -5.47 10.14 34.12
CA PHE A 12 -4.83 8.86 33.80
C PHE A 12 -5.71 7.63 34.07
N LEU A 13 -6.95 7.80 34.58
CA LEU A 13 -7.75 6.70 35.13
C LEU A 13 -9.20 6.64 34.61
N THR A 14 -9.60 7.49 33.65
CA THR A 14 -10.95 7.57 33.08
C THR A 14 -10.94 7.60 31.54
N VAL A 15 -12.09 7.81 30.91
CA VAL A 15 -12.30 7.92 29.44
C VAL A 15 -11.34 8.93 28.79
N ASP A 16 -10.80 9.87 29.58
CA ASP A 16 -9.80 10.87 29.16
C ASP A 16 -8.38 10.28 28.98
N ALA A 17 -8.13 9.03 29.37
CA ALA A 17 -6.88 8.32 29.08
C ALA A 17 -6.81 7.77 27.63
N LEU A 18 -7.92 7.80 26.88
CA LEU A 18 -7.96 7.43 25.46
C LEU A 18 -7.02 8.29 24.60
N PRO A 19 -7.03 9.64 24.71
CA PRO A 19 -6.05 10.51 24.06
C PRO A 19 -4.59 10.10 24.29
N TRP A 20 -4.25 9.67 25.50
CA TRP A 20 -2.88 9.25 25.84
C TRP A 20 -2.51 7.88 25.24
N LEU A 21 -3.45 6.93 25.21
CA LEU A 21 -3.26 5.64 24.54
C LEU A 21 -3.14 5.82 23.02
N GLU A 22 -3.92 6.73 22.44
CA GLU A 22 -3.80 7.13 21.03
C GLU A 22 -2.40 7.73 20.76
N GLU A 23 -1.89 8.61 21.62
CA GLU A 23 -0.56 9.19 21.47
C GLU A 23 0.56 8.12 21.51
N ILE A 24 0.44 7.11 22.38
CA ILE A 24 1.40 6.00 22.46
C ILE A 24 1.33 5.09 21.23
N ILE A 25 0.12 4.83 20.72
CA ILE A 25 -0.08 4.09 19.47
C ILE A 25 0.55 4.87 18.32
N ASP A 26 0.31 6.18 18.23
CA ASP A 26 0.90 7.08 17.25
C ASP A 26 2.43 7.15 17.34
N GLN A 27 2.98 7.13 18.56
CA GLN A 27 4.41 7.01 18.76
C GLN A 27 4.93 5.67 18.22
N GLY A 28 4.17 4.58 18.41
CA GLY A 28 4.45 3.28 17.80
C GLY A 28 4.48 3.35 16.26
N LEU A 29 3.53 4.06 15.64
CA LEU A 29 3.49 4.29 14.19
C LEU A 29 4.74 5.04 13.70
N LYS A 30 5.18 6.07 14.44
CA LYS A 30 6.36 6.88 14.07
C LYS A 30 7.68 6.09 14.08
N VAL A 31 7.79 5.05 14.92
CA VAL A 31 9.00 4.20 14.99
C VAL A 31 9.16 3.32 13.74
N ARG A 32 8.06 2.92 13.10
CA ARG A 32 8.04 2.10 11.89
C ARG A 32 7.19 2.81 10.82
N PRO A 33 7.80 3.69 10.00
CA PRO A 33 7.05 4.44 9.02
C PRO A 33 6.43 3.52 7.94
N GLU A 34 5.35 4.02 7.34
CA GLU A 34 4.69 3.36 6.21
C GLU A 34 5.52 3.58 4.93
N GLU A 35 6.46 2.66 4.67
CA GLU A 35 7.38 2.72 3.52
C GLU A 35 6.64 2.55 2.19
N PHE A 36 5.53 1.81 2.19
CA PHE A 36 4.74 1.57 0.98
C PHE A 36 4.14 2.80 0.33
N ARG A 37 4.01 3.92 1.06
CA ARG A 37 3.56 5.18 0.47
C ARG A 37 4.55 5.79 -0.52
N ARG A 38 5.81 5.34 -0.52
CA ARG A 38 6.83 5.83 -1.47
C ARG A 38 6.67 5.24 -2.87
N PHE A 39 6.11 4.03 -2.96
CA PHE A 39 5.98 3.30 -4.22
C PHE A 39 4.53 3.06 -4.64
N PHE A 40 3.56 3.13 -3.72
CA PHE A 40 2.14 3.05 -4.04
C PHE A 40 1.42 4.39 -3.85
N ARG A 41 0.51 4.68 -4.79
CA ARG A 41 -0.48 5.74 -4.62
C ARG A 41 -1.65 5.21 -3.80
N MET A 42 -1.87 5.82 -2.64
CA MET A 42 -2.97 5.45 -1.76
C MET A 42 -4.22 6.26 -2.10
N ASN A 43 -5.35 5.57 -2.27
CA ASN A 43 -6.67 6.17 -2.42
C ASN A 43 -7.62 5.55 -1.38
N SER A 44 -8.48 6.35 -0.76
CA SER A 44 -9.54 5.87 0.12
C SER A 44 -10.80 5.54 -0.68
N THR A 45 -11.57 4.56 -0.24
CA THR A 45 -12.86 4.20 -0.84
C THR A 45 -13.81 3.69 0.24
N ASP A 46 -15.09 4.04 0.12
CA ASP A 46 -16.17 3.54 0.97
C ASP A 46 -16.93 2.38 0.30
N LYS A 47 -16.51 1.99 -0.91
CA LYS A 47 -17.16 0.95 -1.71
C LYS A 47 -16.63 -0.43 -1.34
N PRO A 48 -17.48 -1.48 -1.32
CA PRO A 48 -17.03 -2.85 -1.07
C PRO A 48 -16.13 -3.40 -2.19
N HIS A 49 -16.31 -2.91 -3.43
CA HIS A 49 -15.46 -3.23 -4.57
C HIS A 49 -15.21 -1.97 -5.39
N VAL A 50 -13.99 -1.84 -5.93
CA VAL A 50 -13.64 -0.76 -6.86
C VAL A 50 -13.06 -1.38 -8.12
N GLN A 51 -13.71 -1.13 -9.26
CA GLN A 51 -13.19 -1.52 -10.56
C GLN A 51 -12.44 -0.34 -11.18
N TYR A 52 -11.22 -0.62 -11.62
CA TYR A 52 -10.44 0.28 -12.47
C TYR A 52 -10.45 -0.29 -13.88
N THR A 53 -10.71 0.57 -14.84
CA THR A 53 -10.71 0.24 -16.27
C THR A 53 -9.78 1.23 -16.95
N SER A 54 -8.77 0.73 -17.65
CA SER A 54 -7.94 1.56 -18.51
C SER A 54 -8.62 1.83 -19.84
N PHE A 55 -8.15 2.84 -20.55
CA PHE A 55 -8.57 3.16 -21.91
C PHE A 55 -7.33 3.11 -22.80
N GLY A 56 -7.51 2.61 -24.01
CA GLY A 56 -6.47 2.62 -25.04
C GLY A 56 -6.07 4.04 -25.44
N THR A 57 -4.89 4.13 -26.04
CA THR A 57 -4.34 5.38 -26.60
C THR A 57 -5.19 5.88 -27.77
N LEU A 58 -5.33 7.21 -27.86
CA LEU A 58 -5.84 7.89 -29.05
C LEU A 58 -4.74 8.05 -30.09
N GLY A 59 -5.12 8.10 -31.37
CA GLY A 59 -4.20 8.38 -32.47
C GLY A 59 -3.46 9.71 -32.33
N THR A 60 -2.34 9.83 -33.05
CA THR A 60 -1.58 11.09 -33.13
C THR A 60 -2.35 12.16 -33.89
N PHE A 61 -2.18 13.42 -33.49
CA PHE A 61 -2.71 14.56 -34.24
C PHE A 61 -2.20 14.54 -35.69
N VAL A 62 -3.11 14.80 -36.63
CA VAL A 62 -2.82 14.95 -38.06
C VAL A 62 -2.83 16.43 -38.43
N GLU A 63 -2.03 16.82 -39.42
CA GLU A 63 -2.12 18.16 -40.02
C GLU A 63 -3.49 18.29 -40.72
N THR A 64 -4.20 19.39 -40.44
CA THR A 64 -5.51 19.69 -41.03
C THR A 64 -5.40 21.00 -41.79
N ASP A 65 -5.83 21.02 -43.06
CA ASP A 65 -5.81 22.23 -43.88
C ASP A 65 -6.90 23.23 -43.46
N GLU A 66 -6.81 24.46 -43.97
CA GLU A 66 -7.85 25.47 -43.75
C GLU A 66 -9.16 25.01 -44.40
N ASN A 67 -10.21 24.90 -43.58
CA ASN A 67 -11.56 24.39 -43.93
C ASN A 67 -11.74 22.86 -43.93
N ASP A 68 -10.80 22.09 -43.37
CA ASP A 68 -10.98 20.66 -43.12
C ASP A 68 -11.72 20.37 -41.80
N ASP A 69 -12.44 19.25 -41.78
CA ASP A 69 -13.14 18.74 -40.60
C ASP A 69 -12.16 18.13 -39.57
N VAL A 70 -12.48 18.28 -38.28
CA VAL A 70 -11.71 17.67 -37.20
C VAL A 70 -11.83 16.15 -37.25
N THR A 71 -10.71 15.45 -37.25
CA THR A 71 -10.70 13.98 -37.14
C THR A 71 -11.01 13.56 -35.70
N PHE A 72 -12.05 12.76 -35.53
CA PHE A 72 -12.43 12.18 -34.24
C PHE A 72 -11.95 10.74 -34.14
N ASP A 73 -11.37 10.37 -33.01
CA ASP A 73 -10.95 9.00 -32.71
C ASP A 73 -11.80 8.43 -31.56
N VAL A 74 -11.98 7.10 -31.56
CA VAL A 74 -12.74 6.38 -30.55
C VAL A 74 -11.77 5.53 -29.71
N PRO A 75 -11.62 5.82 -28.41
CA PRO A 75 -10.75 5.02 -27.56
C PRO A 75 -11.34 3.63 -27.35
N ASN A 76 -10.49 2.61 -27.48
CA ASN A 76 -10.85 1.24 -27.13
C ASN A 76 -10.84 1.06 -25.60
N GLN A 77 -11.74 0.22 -25.08
CA GLN A 77 -11.71 -0.17 -23.67
C GLN A 77 -10.48 -1.05 -23.40
N GLY A 78 -9.68 -0.67 -22.40
CA GLY A 78 -8.51 -1.42 -21.96
C GLY A 78 -8.85 -2.48 -20.91
N PHE A 79 -7.82 -2.97 -20.24
CA PHE A 79 -7.96 -3.98 -19.19
C PHE A 79 -8.73 -3.47 -17.96
N ASP A 80 -9.41 -4.40 -17.29
CA ASP A 80 -10.13 -4.13 -16.06
C ASP A 80 -9.58 -4.94 -14.87
N LYS A 81 -9.54 -4.28 -13.71
CA LYS A 81 -9.18 -4.94 -12.45
C LYS A 81 -10.12 -4.49 -11.35
N THR A 82 -10.73 -5.48 -10.71
CA THR A 82 -11.54 -5.26 -9.51
C THR A 82 -10.67 -5.44 -8.27
N LEU A 83 -10.60 -4.40 -7.44
CA LEU A 83 -9.96 -4.42 -6.14
C LEU A 83 -11.02 -4.59 -5.04
N THR A 84 -10.78 -5.54 -4.16
CA THR A 84 -11.63 -5.81 -2.99
C THR A 84 -10.82 -5.53 -1.72
N PRO A 85 -11.22 -4.55 -0.89
CA PRO A 85 -10.55 -4.28 0.37
C PRO A 85 -10.64 -5.49 1.31
N LEU A 86 -9.51 -5.87 1.90
CA LEU A 86 -9.44 -6.91 2.93
C LEU A 86 -9.39 -6.28 4.32
N GLN A 87 -10.09 -6.88 5.28
CA GLN A 87 -10.10 -6.41 6.66
C GLN A 87 -9.14 -7.25 7.53
N TYR A 88 -8.19 -6.57 8.18
CA TYR A 88 -7.29 -7.14 9.17
C TYR A 88 -7.57 -6.51 10.54
N SER A 89 -7.57 -7.32 11.59
CA SER A 89 -7.79 -6.85 12.95
C SER A 89 -6.86 -7.56 13.93
N LEU A 90 -6.39 -6.82 14.93
CA LEU A 90 -5.59 -7.33 16.03
C LEU A 90 -5.94 -6.54 17.28
N GLY A 91 -6.08 -7.23 18.41
CA GLY A 91 -6.34 -6.62 19.71
C GLY A 91 -5.74 -7.46 20.82
N PHE A 92 -5.54 -6.83 21.98
CA PHE A 92 -5.12 -7.51 23.19
C PHE A 92 -5.99 -7.04 24.36
N SER A 93 -6.14 -7.89 25.37
CA SER A 93 -6.84 -7.56 26.62
C SER A 93 -5.90 -7.77 27.80
N VAL A 94 -6.08 -6.96 28.84
CA VAL A 94 -5.26 -6.99 30.05
C VAL A 94 -6.18 -7.02 31.26
N SER A 95 -5.87 -7.86 32.24
CA SER A 95 -6.63 -7.89 33.50
C SER A 95 -6.31 -6.64 34.32
N ARG A 96 -7.31 -6.13 35.05
CA ARG A 96 -7.12 -4.92 35.85
C ARG A 96 -6.05 -5.07 36.92
N ILE A 97 -5.97 -6.24 37.56
CA ILE A 97 -4.96 -6.52 38.58
C ILE A 97 -3.56 -6.49 37.95
N ALA A 98 -3.38 -7.08 36.76
CA ALA A 98 -2.09 -7.03 36.07
C ALA A 98 -1.70 -5.61 35.66
N PHE A 99 -2.67 -4.78 35.25
CA PHE A 99 -2.43 -3.38 34.93
C PHE A 99 -2.03 -2.56 36.17
N ASP A 100 -2.73 -2.74 37.28
CA ASP A 100 -2.45 -2.03 38.54
C ASP A 100 -1.09 -2.46 39.15
N ASP A 101 -0.67 -3.71 38.92
CA ASP A 101 0.63 -4.25 39.33
C ASP A 101 1.79 -3.89 38.39
N ASP A 102 1.51 -3.33 37.20
CA ASP A 102 2.54 -2.96 36.23
C ASP A 102 3.25 -1.65 36.60
N LYS A 103 4.18 -1.77 37.55
CA LYS A 103 5.04 -0.67 38.02
C LYS A 103 6.24 -0.42 37.12
N ILE A 104 6.57 -1.35 36.23
CA ILE A 104 7.78 -1.33 35.38
C ILE A 104 7.44 -0.87 33.94
N GLY A 105 6.16 -0.85 33.56
CA GLY A 105 5.68 -0.38 32.27
C GLY A 105 5.63 -1.37 31.09
N PRO A 106 5.97 -2.68 31.18
CA PRO A 106 5.81 -3.59 30.03
C PRO A 106 4.39 -3.68 29.46
N LEU A 107 3.32 -3.54 30.26
CA LEU A 107 1.95 -3.56 29.71
C LEU A 107 1.63 -2.25 28.98
N LYS A 108 2.20 -1.12 29.41
CA LYS A 108 2.10 0.16 28.68
C LYS A 108 2.79 0.08 27.31
N ASN A 109 3.89 -0.66 27.22
CA ASN A 109 4.60 -0.86 25.95
C ASN A 109 3.79 -1.69 24.94
N LEU A 110 2.85 -2.54 25.39
CA LEU A 110 2.02 -3.35 24.49
C LEU A 110 1.17 -2.49 23.54
N ALA A 111 0.70 -1.32 23.97
CA ALA A 111 -0.01 -0.38 23.11
C ALA A 111 0.89 0.15 21.98
N SER A 112 2.15 0.48 22.30
CA SER A 112 3.14 0.88 21.28
C SER A 112 3.49 -0.28 20.34
N HIS A 113 3.60 -1.50 20.86
CA HIS A 113 3.82 -2.70 20.05
C HIS A 113 2.64 -2.99 19.11
N LEU A 114 1.40 -2.72 19.53
CA LEU A 114 0.24 -2.84 18.67
C LEU A 114 0.32 -1.86 17.47
N GLY A 115 0.68 -0.60 17.70
CA GLY A 115 0.92 0.37 16.63
C GLY A 115 2.04 -0.06 15.66
N ARG A 116 3.12 -0.66 16.17
CA ARG A 116 4.19 -1.24 15.34
C ARG A 116 3.72 -2.44 14.53
N SER A 117 2.90 -3.31 15.12
CA SER A 117 2.35 -4.47 14.42
C SER A 117 1.42 -4.04 13.28
N TYR A 118 0.64 -2.97 13.49
CA TYR A 118 -0.22 -2.40 12.45
C TYR A 118 0.57 -1.91 11.23
N THR A 119 1.61 -1.09 11.44
CA THR A 119 2.46 -0.57 10.36
C THR A 119 3.22 -1.67 9.64
N GLU A 120 3.81 -2.61 10.40
CA GLU A 120 4.53 -3.74 9.83
C GLU A 120 3.63 -4.62 8.95
N SER A 121 2.43 -4.93 9.42
CA SER A 121 1.48 -5.74 8.65
C SER A 121 1.17 -5.10 7.29
N ARG A 122 0.99 -3.77 7.25
CA ARG A 122 0.74 -3.05 6.00
C ARG A 122 1.97 -3.04 5.08
N ASN A 123 3.18 -2.87 5.63
CA ASN A 123 4.42 -2.96 4.86
C ASN A 123 4.61 -4.36 4.26
N ILE A 124 4.34 -5.43 5.03
CA ILE A 124 4.44 -6.82 4.55
C ILE A 124 3.45 -7.07 3.41
N LEU A 125 2.18 -6.68 3.58
CA LEU A 125 1.15 -6.86 2.54
C LEU A 125 1.50 -6.10 1.25
N ALA A 126 2.07 -4.91 1.37
CA ALA A 126 2.52 -4.15 0.21
C ALA A 126 3.75 -4.78 -0.47
N ALA A 127 4.69 -5.30 0.31
CA ALA A 127 5.88 -5.98 -0.20
C ALA A 127 5.54 -7.31 -0.89
N ASP A 128 4.47 -7.99 -0.46
CA ASP A 128 4.03 -9.27 -1.03
C ASP A 128 3.74 -9.18 -2.53
N ILE A 129 3.24 -8.03 -3.00
CA ILE A 129 3.01 -7.76 -4.44
C ILE A 129 4.32 -7.84 -5.23
N PHE A 130 5.41 -7.29 -4.70
CA PHE A 130 6.72 -7.33 -5.36
C PHE A 130 7.40 -8.69 -5.20
N ASN A 131 7.28 -9.32 -4.03
CA ASN A 131 7.86 -10.63 -3.78
C ASN A 131 7.28 -11.70 -4.72
N ASN A 132 6.00 -11.57 -5.07
CA ASN A 132 5.32 -12.46 -6.01
C ASN A 132 5.34 -11.94 -7.47
N GLY A 133 6.13 -10.90 -7.76
CA GLY A 133 6.07 -10.21 -9.05
C GLY A 133 6.49 -11.04 -10.27
N PHE A 134 7.25 -12.12 -10.08
CA PHE A 134 7.63 -13.07 -11.15
C PHE A 134 6.70 -14.30 -11.22
N SER A 135 5.67 -14.36 -10.37
CA SER A 135 4.79 -15.52 -10.28
C SER A 135 3.54 -15.32 -11.15
N ASN A 136 3.36 -16.20 -12.14
CA ASN A 136 2.19 -16.21 -13.01
C ASN A 136 0.86 -16.50 -12.29
N ALA A 137 0.89 -16.88 -11.01
CA ALA A 137 -0.29 -17.00 -10.17
C ALA A 137 -0.81 -15.64 -9.68
N PHE A 138 0.00 -14.58 -9.77
CA PHE A 138 -0.31 -13.23 -9.29
C PHE A 138 -0.35 -12.25 -10.45
N THR A 139 -1.44 -12.33 -11.22
CA THR A 139 -1.58 -11.56 -12.46
C THR A 139 -2.13 -10.15 -12.22
N GLY A 140 -1.67 -9.23 -13.06
CA GLY A 140 -2.14 -7.84 -13.17
C GLY A 140 -3.52 -7.73 -13.82
N ALA A 141 -3.78 -6.58 -14.44
CA ALA A 141 -5.02 -6.34 -15.19
C ALA A 141 -4.96 -6.98 -16.60
N ASP A 142 -3.76 -7.01 -17.19
CA ASP A 142 -3.45 -7.61 -18.50
C ASP A 142 -3.33 -9.14 -18.48
N GLY A 143 -3.52 -9.76 -17.31
CA GLY A 143 -3.49 -11.22 -17.15
C GLY A 143 -2.10 -11.82 -17.02
N VAL A 144 -1.06 -11.00 -16.86
CA VAL A 144 0.34 -11.43 -16.73
C VAL A 144 0.92 -11.00 -15.37
N GLU A 145 1.96 -11.67 -14.87
CA GLU A 145 2.67 -11.28 -13.65
C GLU A 145 3.28 -9.87 -13.73
N LEU A 146 3.64 -9.27 -12.58
CA LEU A 146 4.12 -7.89 -12.50
C LEU A 146 5.42 -7.65 -13.29
N PHE A 147 6.32 -8.64 -13.33
CA PHE A 147 7.57 -8.58 -14.09
C PHE A 147 7.50 -9.62 -15.20
N SER A 148 7.28 -9.16 -16.44
CA SER A 148 7.11 -10.03 -17.59
C SER A 148 7.67 -9.46 -18.89
N SER A 149 7.85 -10.36 -19.85
CA SER A 149 8.19 -10.04 -21.24
C SER A 149 6.96 -9.95 -22.17
N LEU A 150 5.76 -10.18 -21.64
CA LEU A 150 4.53 -10.37 -22.42
C LEU A 150 3.40 -9.40 -22.04
N HIS A 151 3.71 -8.26 -21.41
CA HIS A 151 2.70 -7.27 -21.08
C HIS A 151 2.02 -6.75 -22.34
N LEU A 152 0.70 -6.76 -22.39
CA LEU A 152 -0.06 -6.32 -23.56
C LEU A 152 -0.32 -4.81 -23.50
N GLN A 153 -0.31 -4.17 -24.66
CA GLN A 153 -0.83 -2.81 -24.79
C GLN A 153 -2.37 -2.82 -24.76
N ASP A 154 -2.97 -1.88 -24.02
CA ASP A 154 -4.42 -1.70 -24.00
C ASP A 154 -4.99 -1.58 -25.43
N GLY A 155 -5.91 -2.48 -25.79
CA GLY A 155 -6.58 -2.47 -27.08
C GLY A 155 -5.72 -2.87 -28.29
N SER A 156 -4.55 -3.48 -28.08
CA SER A 156 -3.64 -3.94 -29.14
C SER A 156 -3.01 -5.29 -28.80
N SER A 157 -2.52 -6.01 -29.82
CA SER A 157 -1.77 -7.27 -29.65
C SER A 157 -0.26 -7.06 -29.51
N VAL A 158 0.21 -5.82 -29.44
CA VAL A 158 1.62 -5.49 -29.24
C VAL A 158 2.00 -5.75 -27.78
N THR A 159 3.15 -6.43 -27.59
CA THR A 159 3.69 -6.70 -26.26
C THR A 159 4.83 -5.74 -25.91
N PHE A 160 4.89 -5.39 -24.64
CA PHE A 160 5.98 -4.70 -23.98
C PHE A 160 6.61 -5.62 -22.92
N ARG A 161 7.83 -5.28 -22.52
CA ARG A 161 8.56 -6.01 -21.49
C ARG A 161 9.11 -5.05 -20.44
N ASN A 162 9.09 -5.47 -19.20
CA ASN A 162 9.78 -4.82 -18.08
C ASN A 162 10.81 -5.75 -17.40
N GLU A 163 11.03 -6.92 -18.00
CA GLU A 163 12.09 -7.87 -17.64
C GLU A 163 13.08 -8.06 -18.81
N LEU A 164 14.32 -8.43 -18.49
CA LEU A 164 15.31 -8.87 -19.47
C LEU A 164 14.86 -10.16 -20.15
N ALA A 165 15.00 -10.22 -21.48
CA ALA A 165 14.67 -11.43 -22.25
C ALA A 165 15.53 -12.65 -21.88
N THR A 166 16.72 -12.42 -21.33
CA THR A 166 17.61 -13.43 -20.77
C THR A 166 18.00 -13.01 -19.37
N THR A 167 17.73 -13.86 -18.37
CA THR A 167 18.08 -13.61 -16.98
C THR A 167 19.58 -13.39 -16.84
N ALA A 168 19.96 -12.38 -16.07
CA ALA A 168 21.35 -12.02 -15.84
C ALA A 168 21.53 -11.54 -14.41
N ASP A 169 22.68 -11.83 -13.83
CA ASP A 169 23.06 -11.31 -12.52
C ASP A 169 23.19 -9.78 -12.55
N LEU A 170 22.99 -9.15 -11.39
CA LEU A 170 23.15 -7.70 -11.24
C LEU A 170 24.61 -7.31 -11.49
N SER A 171 24.83 -6.63 -12.61
CA SER A 171 26.12 -6.11 -13.03
C SER A 171 25.91 -4.78 -13.72
N ILE A 172 26.98 -4.00 -13.90
CA ILE A 172 26.90 -2.73 -14.65
C ILE A 172 26.40 -2.99 -16.07
N THR A 173 26.77 -4.12 -16.67
CA THR A 173 26.33 -4.51 -18.01
C THR A 173 24.82 -4.77 -18.05
N SER A 174 24.29 -5.61 -17.15
CA SER A 174 22.86 -5.91 -17.11
C SER A 174 22.02 -4.68 -16.75
N LEU A 175 22.51 -3.82 -15.84
CA LEU A 175 21.85 -2.56 -15.51
C LEU A 175 21.81 -1.60 -16.70
N ARG A 176 22.89 -1.50 -17.48
CA ARG A 176 22.91 -0.66 -18.69
C ARG A 176 21.94 -1.19 -19.74
N THR A 177 21.84 -2.50 -19.91
CA THR A 177 20.87 -3.10 -20.84
C THR A 177 19.42 -2.88 -20.39
N ALA A 178 19.14 -2.81 -19.09
CA ALA A 178 17.80 -2.55 -18.57
C ALA A 178 17.38 -1.07 -18.66
N LEU A 179 18.33 -0.14 -18.74
CA LEU A 179 18.09 1.31 -18.80
C LEU A 179 17.91 1.87 -20.23
N ILE A 180 18.22 1.08 -21.25
CA ILE A 180 18.16 1.43 -22.68
C ILE A 180 16.93 0.77 -23.31
#